data_AF-A0A965YZI1-F1
#
_entry.id   AF-A0A965YZI1-F1
#
_cell.length_a   1.000
_cell.length_b   1.000
_cell.length_c   1.000
_cell.angle_alpha   90.00
_cell.angle_beta   90.00
_cell.angle_gamma   90.00
#
_symmetry.space_group_name_H-M   'P 1'
#
loop_
_entity.id
_entity.type
_entity.pdbx_description
1 polymer ?
#
loop_
_entity_poly.entity_id
_entity_poly.type
_entity_poly.pdbx_seq_one_letter_code
_entity_poly.pdbx_strand_id
1 'polypeptide(L)'
;WVQHFIHHLAPKGMAGFVLANGSMSSNQSGEGEIRKALVEADLVDCMVAMPGQLFYSTQIPVCLWFLAKNKNDDKRRDRRKETLFIDARKMGMLTDRVHRELTEADLEKIIGTYHAWRGDRGTGVPPVAKGKLGRDAQATYRDIAGFCKSAKLDEIATHGHVLTPGRYVGAEEVEDDGEPFEEKMPRLVAELNAQFAESAKLEKAIKANLRGLGYGG
;
A
#
# COMPACT_ATOMS: atom_id res chain seq x y z
N TRP A 1 7.77 -18.17 -10.33
CA TRP A 1 7.99 -18.33 -8.87
C TRP A 1 6.70 -18.53 -8.09
N VAL A 2 5.72 -17.62 -8.13
CA VAL A 2 4.45 -17.76 -7.35
C VAL A 2 3.74 -19.09 -7.59
N GLN A 3 3.56 -19.47 -8.86
CA GLN A 3 2.94 -20.75 -9.22
C GLN A 3 3.72 -21.96 -8.69
N HIS A 4 5.05 -21.86 -8.61
CA HIS A 4 5.91 -22.91 -8.05
C HIS A 4 5.71 -23.05 -6.54
N PHE A 5 5.59 -21.94 -5.80
CA PHE A 5 5.24 -21.98 -4.38
C PHE A 5 3.87 -22.65 -4.18
N ILE A 6 2.86 -22.28 -4.97
CA ILE A 6 1.51 -22.85 -4.89
C ILE A 6 1.52 -24.35 -5.16
N HIS A 7 2.30 -24.81 -6.14
CA HIS A 7 2.43 -26.24 -6.45
C HIS A 7 2.90 -27.04 -5.23
N HIS A 8 3.91 -26.54 -4.51
CA HIS A 8 4.49 -27.24 -3.35
C HIS A 8 3.73 -27.04 -2.03
N LEU A 9 2.73 -26.15 -1.98
CA LEU A 9 1.91 -26.00 -0.78
C LEU A 9 1.08 -27.25 -0.49
N ALA A 10 1.12 -27.72 0.76
CA ALA A 10 0.17 -28.71 1.26
C ALA A 10 -1.29 -28.23 1.13
N PRO A 11 -2.31 -29.11 1.10
CA PRO A 11 -3.71 -28.72 0.90
C PRO A 11 -4.25 -27.67 1.88
N LYS A 12 -3.73 -27.61 3.11
CA LYS A 12 -4.06 -26.58 4.12
C LYS A 12 -2.90 -25.61 4.36
N GLY A 13 -1.94 -25.57 3.44
CA GLY A 13 -0.72 -24.78 3.54
C GLY A 13 -0.93 -23.31 3.21
N MET A 14 0.06 -22.52 3.59
CA MET A 14 0.15 -21.10 3.30
C MET A 14 1.56 -20.75 2.85
N ALA A 15 1.68 -19.69 2.05
CA ALA A 15 2.95 -19.09 1.70
C ALA A 15 2.91 -17.59 1.95
N GLY A 16 4.04 -17.02 2.38
CA GLY A 16 4.29 -15.59 2.39
C GLY A 16 5.56 -15.31 1.59
N PHE A 17 5.55 -14.36 0.67
CA PHE A 17 6.74 -14.02 -0.11
C PHE A 17 6.76 -12.55 -0.52
N VAL A 18 7.98 -12.05 -0.76
CA VAL A 18 8.25 -10.68 -1.19
C VAL A 18 8.34 -10.61 -2.70
N LEU A 19 7.69 -9.64 -3.32
CA LEU A 19 7.81 -9.34 -4.76
C LEU A 19 7.91 -7.83 -4.99
N ALA A 20 8.39 -7.43 -6.17
CA ALA A 20 8.29 -6.06 -6.61
C ALA A 20 6.81 -5.64 -6.77
N ASN A 21 6.51 -4.37 -6.50
CA ASN A 21 5.14 -3.84 -6.56
C ASN A 21 4.44 -4.04 -7.91
N GLY A 22 5.20 -4.12 -9.01
CA GLY A 22 4.68 -4.41 -10.34
C GLY A 22 3.87 -5.72 -10.41
N SER A 23 4.19 -6.71 -9.58
CA SER A 23 3.46 -7.99 -9.53
C SER A 23 1.95 -7.84 -9.25
N MET A 24 1.55 -6.77 -8.57
CA MET A 24 0.16 -6.52 -8.18
C MET A 24 -0.71 -6.01 -9.35
N SER A 25 -0.11 -5.48 -10.42
CA SER A 25 -0.85 -4.74 -11.45
C SER A 25 -0.38 -4.97 -12.88
N SER A 26 0.84 -5.48 -13.07
CA SER A 26 1.42 -5.69 -14.39
C SER A 26 0.58 -6.65 -15.23
N ASN A 27 0.46 -6.32 -16.52
CA ASN A 27 -0.16 -7.16 -17.54
C ASN A 27 0.86 -7.65 -18.57
N GLN A 28 2.16 -7.39 -18.34
CA GLN A 28 3.21 -7.87 -19.23
C GLN A 28 3.29 -9.40 -19.18
N SER A 29 3.57 -10.02 -20.32
CA SER A 29 3.87 -11.46 -20.40
C SER A 29 2.80 -12.38 -19.76
N GLY A 30 1.52 -11.97 -19.77
CA GLY A 30 0.42 -12.75 -19.20
C GLY A 30 0.32 -12.73 -17.67
N GLU A 31 1.08 -11.88 -16.98
CA GLU A 31 1.04 -11.75 -15.51
C GLU A 31 -0.37 -11.40 -14.98
N GLY A 32 -1.14 -10.63 -15.76
CA GLY A 32 -2.54 -10.30 -15.45
C GLY A 32 -3.44 -11.53 -15.39
N GLU A 33 -3.32 -12.44 -16.35
CA GLU A 33 -4.10 -13.68 -16.40
C GLU A 33 -3.72 -14.63 -15.26
N ILE A 34 -2.41 -14.73 -14.95
CA ILE A 34 -1.94 -15.50 -13.80
C ILE A 34 -2.57 -14.93 -12.52
N ARG A 35 -2.47 -13.63 -12.30
CA ARG A 35 -3.02 -12.97 -11.11
C ARG A 35 -4.53 -13.15 -11.01
N LYS A 36 -5.27 -12.98 -12.12
CA LYS A 36 -6.69 -13.26 -12.20
C LYS A 36 -7.01 -14.69 -11.76
N ALA A 37 -6.32 -15.69 -12.31
CA ALA A 37 -6.52 -17.09 -11.95
C ALA A 37 -6.25 -17.35 -10.44
N LEU A 38 -5.23 -16.71 -9.85
CA LEU A 38 -4.95 -16.83 -8.42
C LEU A 38 -6.06 -16.24 -7.53
N VAL A 39 -6.61 -15.11 -7.96
CA VAL A 39 -7.68 -14.40 -7.26
C VAL A 39 -9.01 -15.15 -7.38
N GLU A 40 -9.38 -15.59 -8.58
CA GLU A 40 -10.60 -16.36 -8.84
C GLU A 40 -10.57 -17.74 -8.17
N ALA A 41 -9.38 -18.34 -8.02
CA ALA A 41 -9.19 -19.55 -7.22
C ALA A 41 -9.19 -19.31 -5.70
N ASP A 42 -9.45 -18.07 -5.25
CA ASP A 42 -9.52 -17.65 -3.85
C ASP A 42 -8.23 -17.96 -3.05
N LEU A 43 -7.07 -17.94 -3.71
CA LEU A 43 -5.79 -18.30 -3.09
C LEU A 43 -5.12 -17.12 -2.38
N VAL A 44 -5.40 -15.88 -2.80
CA VAL A 44 -4.78 -14.67 -2.25
C VAL A 44 -5.46 -14.28 -0.93
N ASP A 45 -4.77 -14.45 0.19
CA ASP A 45 -5.29 -14.19 1.54
C ASP A 45 -5.09 -12.73 1.94
N CYS A 46 -3.87 -12.20 1.76
CA CYS A 46 -3.53 -10.84 2.14
C CYS A 46 -2.46 -10.24 1.23
N MET A 47 -2.59 -8.94 0.95
CA MET A 47 -1.69 -8.12 0.17
C MET A 47 -1.21 -6.95 0.99
N VAL A 48 0.11 -6.79 1.12
CA VAL A 48 0.71 -5.66 1.86
C VAL A 48 1.61 -4.86 0.94
N ALA A 49 1.33 -3.57 0.78
CA ALA A 49 2.24 -2.65 0.09
C ALA A 49 3.22 -2.07 1.11
N MET A 50 4.50 -2.41 0.96
CA MET A 50 5.55 -1.99 1.89
C MET A 50 6.09 -0.61 1.50
N PRO A 51 6.67 0.15 2.45
CA PRO A 51 7.38 1.37 2.12
C PRO A 51 8.61 1.07 1.25
N GLY A 52 9.09 2.09 0.54
CA GLY A 52 10.38 2.04 -0.16
C GLY A 52 11.54 2.01 0.82
N GLN A 53 12.75 1.87 0.30
CA GLN A 53 13.99 2.02 1.08
C GLN A 53 14.20 1.00 2.22
N LEU A 54 13.48 -0.13 2.22
CA LEU A 54 13.65 -1.20 3.21
C LEU A 54 14.87 -2.09 2.96
N PHE A 55 15.45 -2.05 1.75
CA PHE A 55 16.57 -2.93 1.36
C PHE A 55 17.85 -2.12 1.17
N TYR A 56 18.97 -2.66 1.62
CA TYR A 56 20.28 -2.02 1.48
C TYR A 56 20.75 -1.87 0.03
N SER A 57 20.28 -2.72 -0.88
CA SER A 57 20.73 -2.75 -2.27
C SER A 57 19.81 -2.01 -3.25
N THR A 58 18.59 -1.65 -2.84
CA THR A 58 17.64 -0.95 -3.72
C THR A 58 16.59 -0.18 -2.94
N GLN A 59 16.22 0.98 -3.47
CA GLN A 59 15.16 1.82 -2.90
C GLN A 59 13.76 1.43 -3.38
N ILE A 60 13.66 0.50 -4.34
CA ILE A 60 12.39 0.09 -4.95
C ILE A 60 11.48 -0.54 -3.87
N PRO A 61 10.24 -0.05 -3.72
CA PRO A 61 9.28 -0.63 -2.78
C PRO A 61 8.82 -2.01 -3.25
N VAL A 62 8.49 -2.85 -2.27
CA VAL A 62 8.03 -4.22 -2.47
C VAL A 62 6.62 -4.41 -1.93
N CYS A 63 6.01 -5.52 -2.30
CA CYS A 63 4.79 -5.99 -1.70
C CYS A 63 4.98 -7.38 -1.10
N LEU A 64 4.23 -7.65 -0.04
CA LEU A 64 4.10 -8.99 0.52
C LEU A 64 2.82 -9.62 -0.02
N TRP A 65 2.96 -10.83 -0.52
CA TRP A 65 1.84 -11.69 -0.90
C TRP A 65 1.71 -12.79 0.14
N PHE A 66 0.50 -12.95 0.68
CA PHE A 66 0.14 -14.09 1.49
C PHE A 66 -0.90 -14.93 0.75
N LEU A 67 -0.60 -16.21 0.58
CA LEU A 67 -1.49 -17.20 -0.04
C LEU A 67 -1.96 -18.21 1.00
N ALA A 68 -3.21 -18.64 0.90
CA ALA A 68 -3.78 -19.70 1.73
C ALA A 68 -4.62 -20.65 0.88
N LYS A 69 -4.30 -21.95 0.89
CA LYS A 69 -5.13 -22.98 0.22
C LYS A 69 -6.41 -23.31 1.01
N ASN A 70 -6.47 -22.94 2.29
CA ASN A 70 -7.66 -23.06 3.11
C ASN A 70 -7.97 -21.76 3.87
N LYS A 71 -9.12 -21.17 3.54
CA LYS A 71 -9.66 -19.95 4.17
C LYS A 71 -10.80 -20.20 5.15
N ASN A 72 -11.16 -21.45 5.38
CA ASN A 72 -12.13 -21.86 6.39
C ASN A 72 -11.62 -23.13 7.09
N ASP A 73 -10.88 -22.96 8.18
CA ASP A 73 -10.19 -24.06 8.89
C ASP A 73 -10.80 -24.39 10.26
N ASP A 74 -12.05 -23.97 10.50
CA ASP A 74 -12.84 -24.09 11.75
C ASP A 74 -12.22 -23.40 12.98
N LYS A 75 -10.94 -23.05 12.95
CA LYS A 75 -10.21 -22.38 14.02
C LYS A 75 -10.35 -20.86 13.95
N ARG A 76 -10.38 -20.35 12.72
CA ARG A 76 -10.49 -18.94 12.35
C ARG A 76 -11.85 -18.62 11.78
N ARG A 77 -12.12 -17.33 11.57
CA ARG A 77 -13.31 -16.95 10.82
C ARG A 77 -13.21 -17.44 9.37
N ASP A 78 -14.37 -17.71 8.78
CA ASP A 78 -14.46 -17.93 7.33
C ASP A 78 -14.13 -16.61 6.62
N ARG A 79 -13.13 -16.66 5.74
CA ARG A 79 -12.66 -15.52 4.93
C ARG A 79 -12.61 -15.86 3.44
N ARG A 80 -13.34 -16.91 3.03
CA ARG A 80 -13.46 -17.27 1.61
C ARG A 80 -14.05 -16.10 0.82
N LYS A 81 -13.54 -15.90 -0.39
CA LYS A 81 -13.90 -14.80 -1.32
C LYS A 81 -13.55 -13.41 -0.78
N GLU A 82 -12.70 -13.33 0.24
CA GLU A 82 -12.20 -12.08 0.79
C GLU A 82 -10.67 -12.06 0.71
N THR A 83 -10.13 -10.89 0.44
CA THR A 83 -8.69 -10.61 0.48
C THR A 83 -8.46 -9.35 1.30
N LEU A 84 -7.54 -9.44 2.25
CA LEU A 84 -7.12 -8.28 3.03
C LEU A 84 -6.10 -7.46 2.24
N PHE A 85 -6.32 -6.15 2.17
CA PHE A 85 -5.37 -5.18 1.66
C PHE A 85 -4.85 -4.35 2.82
N ILE A 86 -3.53 -4.22 2.93
CA ILE A 86 -2.84 -3.36 3.90
C ILE A 86 -1.91 -2.42 3.13
N ASP A 87 -2.06 -1.12 3.33
CA ASP A 87 -1.18 -0.10 2.80
C ASP A 87 -0.25 0.43 3.89
N ALA A 88 0.98 -0.09 3.90
CA ALA A 88 2.03 0.31 4.83
C ALA A 88 3.03 1.28 4.19
N ARG A 89 2.76 1.83 3.00
CA ARG A 89 3.73 2.61 2.21
C ARG A 89 4.25 3.85 2.94
N LYS A 90 3.48 4.41 3.88
CA LYS A 90 3.83 5.58 4.69
C LYS A 90 4.52 5.24 6.03
N MET A 91 4.64 3.96 6.38
CA MET A 91 5.16 3.51 7.67
C MET A 91 6.69 3.51 7.73
N GLY A 92 7.23 3.33 8.95
CA GLY A 92 8.66 3.26 9.21
C GLY A 92 9.34 4.62 9.36
N MET A 93 10.58 4.59 9.82
CA MET A 93 11.44 5.75 9.99
C MET A 93 12.72 5.60 9.18
N LEU A 94 13.22 6.73 8.66
CA LEU A 94 14.53 6.77 8.04
C LEU A 94 15.61 6.63 9.13
N THR A 95 16.41 5.58 9.06
CA THR A 95 17.56 5.39 9.97
C THR A 95 18.82 6.07 9.44
N ASP A 96 18.88 6.29 8.12
CA ASP A 96 19.81 7.20 7.48
C ASP A 96 19.14 7.91 6.28
N ARG A 97 19.94 8.55 5.40
CA ARG A 97 19.42 9.31 4.25
C ARG A 97 18.67 8.45 3.23
N VAL A 98 18.95 7.14 3.18
CA VAL A 98 18.50 6.26 2.10
C VAL A 98 17.85 4.96 2.56
N HIS A 99 17.95 4.60 3.85
CA HIS A 99 17.36 3.40 4.43
C HIS A 99 16.25 3.71 5.43
N ARG A 100 15.22 2.89 5.38
CA ARG A 100 14.04 2.95 6.22
C ARG A 100 13.91 1.65 7.00
N GLU A 101 13.54 1.76 8.27
CA GLU A 101 13.21 0.63 9.12
C GLU A 101 11.78 0.76 9.62
N LEU A 102 11.08 -0.38 9.73
CA LEU A 102 9.78 -0.42 10.39
C LEU A 102 9.99 -0.41 11.89
N THR A 103 9.28 0.47 12.59
CA THR A 103 9.30 0.50 14.05
C THR A 103 8.53 -0.70 14.62
N GLU A 104 8.76 -1.01 15.90
CA GLU A 104 7.97 -2.04 16.60
C GLU A 104 6.46 -1.74 16.52
N ALA A 105 6.08 -0.48 16.66
CA ALA A 105 4.69 -0.04 16.53
C ALA A 105 4.12 -0.26 15.12
N ASP A 106 4.91 -0.06 14.06
CA ASP A 106 4.50 -0.36 12.69
C ASP A 106 4.26 -1.87 12.51
N LEU A 107 5.18 -2.69 13.01
CA LEU A 107 5.08 -4.15 12.94
C LEU A 107 3.86 -4.66 13.71
N GLU A 108 3.68 -4.21 14.96
CA GLU A 108 2.52 -4.54 15.78
C GLU A 108 1.21 -4.18 15.08
N LYS A 109 1.14 -2.98 14.47
CA LYS A 109 -0.04 -2.54 13.74
C LYS A 109 -0.35 -3.43 12.53
N ILE A 110 0.65 -3.76 11.70
CA ILE A 110 0.45 -4.62 10.51
C ILE A 110 0.08 -6.05 10.93
N ILE A 111 0.85 -6.64 11.84
CA ILE A 111 0.69 -8.02 12.33
C ILE A 111 -0.65 -8.17 13.04
N GLY A 112 -0.97 -7.25 13.96
CA GLY A 112 -2.23 -7.23 14.69
C GLY A 112 -3.43 -7.13 13.77
N THR A 113 -3.36 -6.25 12.77
CA THR A 113 -4.44 -6.09 11.77
C THR A 113 -4.70 -7.37 10.99
N TYR A 114 -3.64 -8.02 10.50
CA TYR A 114 -3.77 -9.28 9.78
C TYR A 114 -4.35 -10.39 10.65
N HIS A 115 -3.85 -10.56 11.88
CA HIS A 115 -4.36 -11.59 12.80
C HIS A 115 -5.80 -11.34 13.26
N ALA A 116 -6.16 -10.08 13.54
CA ALA A 116 -7.53 -9.70 13.88
C ALA A 116 -8.48 -9.96 12.70
N TRP A 117 -8.07 -9.58 11.47
CA TRP A 117 -8.85 -9.86 10.26
C TRP A 117 -9.03 -11.36 10.04
N ARG A 118 -7.95 -12.13 10.24
CA ARG A 118 -7.96 -13.57 10.07
C ARG A 118 -8.78 -14.29 11.14
N GLY A 119 -9.04 -13.63 12.28
CA GLY A 119 -9.77 -14.20 13.41
C GLY A 119 -8.95 -15.21 14.22
N ASP A 120 -7.63 -15.00 14.32
CA ASP A 120 -6.79 -15.82 15.20
C ASP A 120 -7.20 -15.60 16.67
N ARG A 121 -7.58 -16.66 17.38
CA ARG A 121 -7.98 -16.58 18.79
C ARG A 121 -6.74 -16.30 19.66
N GLY A 122 -6.82 -15.27 20.50
CA GLY A 122 -5.82 -15.02 21.55
C GLY A 122 -4.53 -14.34 21.10
N THR A 123 -4.53 -13.58 19.99
CA THR A 123 -3.29 -12.91 19.53
C THR A 123 -2.84 -11.74 20.39
N GLY A 124 -3.62 -11.28 21.37
CA GLY A 124 -3.19 -10.27 22.34
C GLY A 124 -2.83 -8.91 21.76
N VAL A 125 -2.90 -8.73 20.43
CA VAL A 125 -2.65 -7.47 19.75
C VAL A 125 -3.99 -6.75 19.56
N PRO A 126 -4.27 -5.65 20.30
CA PRO A 126 -5.50 -4.91 20.14
C PRO A 126 -5.57 -4.28 18.73
N PRO A 127 -6.77 -4.16 18.13
CA PRO A 127 -6.95 -3.27 16.99
C PRO A 127 -6.56 -1.87 17.44
N VAL A 128 -5.99 -1.08 16.54
CA VAL A 128 -5.59 0.30 16.82
C VAL A 128 -6.84 1.16 17.09
N ALA A 129 -7.24 1.18 18.36
CA ALA A 129 -7.99 2.22 19.03
C ALA A 129 -7.62 2.11 20.52
N LYS A 130 -6.89 3.10 21.06
CA LYS A 130 -6.61 3.20 22.50
C LYS A 130 -7.92 3.40 23.26
N GLY A 131 -8.54 2.31 23.68
CA GLY A 131 -9.56 2.26 24.71
C GLY A 131 -9.26 1.08 25.61
N LYS A 132 -9.21 1.29 26.93
CA LYS A 132 -8.94 0.25 27.93
C LYS A 132 -9.92 -0.92 27.74
N LEU A 133 -9.47 -1.99 27.10
CA LEU A 133 -10.24 -3.23 27.01
C LEU A 133 -9.59 -4.26 27.94
N GLY A 134 -10.41 -4.83 28.83
CA GLY A 134 -10.01 -5.86 29.77
C GLY A 134 -9.53 -7.14 29.08
N ARG A 135 -8.93 -8.04 29.88
CA ARG A 135 -8.24 -9.27 29.47
C ARG A 135 -9.06 -10.28 28.63
N ASP A 136 -10.34 -10.03 28.39
CA ASP A 136 -11.28 -10.97 27.73
C ASP A 136 -11.92 -10.43 26.44
N ALA A 137 -11.48 -9.26 25.93
CA ALA A 137 -12.08 -8.68 24.73
C ALA A 137 -11.41 -9.21 23.45
N GLN A 138 -12.13 -10.05 22.70
CA GLN A 138 -11.70 -10.52 21.39
C GLN A 138 -11.54 -9.32 20.44
N ALA A 139 -10.29 -9.03 20.05
CA ALA A 139 -9.94 -8.00 19.08
C ALA A 139 -10.73 -8.21 17.77
N THR A 140 -11.66 -7.32 17.47
CA THR A 140 -12.48 -7.38 16.25
C THR A 140 -11.87 -6.49 15.18
N TYR A 141 -11.66 -7.05 13.99
CA TYR A 141 -11.19 -6.32 12.82
C TYR A 141 -12.20 -5.28 12.33
N ARG A 142 -11.70 -4.16 11.80
CA ARG A 142 -12.45 -3.16 11.04
C ARG A 142 -11.57 -2.59 9.93
N ASP A 143 -12.21 -2.19 8.83
CA ASP A 143 -11.56 -1.43 7.76
C ASP A 143 -11.14 -0.05 8.29
N ILE A 144 -9.98 0.43 7.86
CA ILE A 144 -9.42 1.73 8.24
C ILE A 144 -8.99 2.45 6.96
N ALA A 145 -9.62 3.60 6.68
CA ALA A 145 -9.31 4.42 5.52
C ALA A 145 -7.81 4.75 5.46
N GLY A 146 -7.21 4.60 4.27
CA GLY A 146 -5.79 4.82 4.04
C GLY A 146 -4.86 3.72 4.58
N PHE A 147 -5.37 2.71 5.31
CA PHE A 147 -4.52 1.69 5.93
C PHE A 147 -4.92 0.25 5.61
N CYS A 148 -6.16 -0.18 5.86
CA CYS A 148 -6.55 -1.56 5.60
C CYS A 148 -8.00 -1.72 5.17
N LYS A 149 -8.27 -2.71 4.31
CA LYS A 149 -9.62 -3.07 3.87
C LYS A 149 -9.72 -4.54 3.50
N SER A 150 -10.79 -5.20 3.94
CA SER A 150 -11.17 -6.53 3.46
C SER A 150 -12.07 -6.39 2.23
N ALA A 151 -11.51 -6.57 1.03
CA ALA A 151 -12.30 -6.49 -0.20
C ALA A 151 -12.80 -7.87 -0.61
N LYS A 152 -14.00 -7.89 -1.21
CA LYS A 152 -14.60 -9.11 -1.74
C LYS A 152 -14.10 -9.40 -3.16
N LEU A 153 -14.18 -10.65 -3.57
CA LEU A 153 -13.73 -11.12 -4.88
C LEU A 153 -14.39 -10.37 -6.06
N ASP A 154 -15.69 -10.07 -5.94
CA ASP A 154 -16.44 -9.28 -6.92
C ASP A 154 -15.94 -7.83 -7.01
N GLU A 155 -15.65 -7.18 -5.88
CA GLU A 155 -15.01 -5.86 -5.85
C GLU A 155 -13.65 -5.90 -6.57
N ILE A 156 -12.81 -6.89 -6.28
CA ILE A 156 -11.50 -7.06 -6.94
C ILE A 156 -11.65 -7.25 -8.46
N ALA A 157 -12.68 -7.98 -8.89
CA ALA A 157 -12.97 -8.18 -10.32
C ALA A 157 -13.32 -6.85 -11.02
N THR A 158 -14.06 -5.95 -10.36
CA THR A 158 -14.36 -4.61 -10.93
C THR A 158 -13.11 -3.75 -11.15
N HIS A 159 -12.04 -4.00 -10.40
CA HIS A 159 -10.75 -3.35 -10.55
C HIS A 159 -9.78 -4.07 -11.49
N GLY A 160 -10.27 -5.01 -12.30
CA GLY A 160 -9.46 -5.75 -13.27
C GLY A 160 -8.43 -6.67 -12.60
N HIS A 161 -8.75 -7.21 -11.43
CA HIS A 161 -7.87 -8.07 -10.64
C HIS A 161 -6.55 -7.42 -10.24
N VAL A 162 -6.48 -6.08 -10.21
CA VAL A 162 -5.32 -5.35 -9.70
C VAL A 162 -5.32 -5.41 -8.18
N LEU A 163 -4.23 -5.89 -7.59
CA LEU A 163 -4.12 -6.19 -6.16
C LEU A 163 -3.37 -5.10 -5.36
N THR A 164 -3.28 -3.89 -5.89
CA THR A 164 -2.61 -2.78 -5.19
C THR A 164 -3.46 -2.26 -4.04
N PRO A 165 -3.02 -2.34 -2.77
CA PRO A 165 -3.80 -1.95 -1.59
C PRO A 165 -4.41 -0.54 -1.66
N GLY A 166 -3.66 0.43 -2.20
CA GLY A 166 -4.13 1.81 -2.37
C GLY A 166 -5.42 1.98 -3.19
N ARG A 167 -5.83 0.99 -4.00
CA ARG A 167 -7.12 1.01 -4.71
C ARG A 167 -8.31 0.70 -3.80
N TYR A 168 -8.07 -0.03 -2.72
CA TYR A 168 -9.10 -0.57 -1.84
C TYR A 168 -9.24 0.25 -0.56
N VAL A 169 -8.11 0.60 0.06
CA VAL A 169 -8.11 1.26 1.38
C VAL A 169 -8.58 2.71 1.33
N GLY A 170 -8.73 3.30 0.14
CA GLY A 170 -9.09 4.70 -0.03
C GLY A 170 -7.97 5.65 0.37
N ALA A 171 -8.26 6.95 0.35
CA ALA A 171 -7.39 7.94 0.99
C ALA A 171 -7.74 8.04 2.47
N GLU A 172 -6.72 8.21 3.30
CA GLU A 172 -6.89 8.79 4.64
C GLU A 172 -7.55 10.17 4.44
N GLU A 173 -8.54 10.55 5.25
CA GLU A 173 -9.05 11.91 5.23
C GLU A 173 -7.85 12.84 5.46
N VAL A 174 -7.45 13.55 4.41
CA VAL A 174 -6.49 14.64 4.53
C VAL A 174 -7.24 15.69 5.36
N GLU A 175 -6.60 16.24 6.41
CA GLU A 175 -7.13 17.44 7.05
C GLU A 175 -7.44 18.46 5.95
N ASP A 176 -8.73 18.72 5.73
CA ASP A 176 -9.19 19.73 4.80
C ASP A 176 -8.50 21.03 5.21
N ASP A 177 -7.75 21.65 4.29
CA ASP A 177 -7.14 22.95 4.56
C ASP A 177 -8.20 24.06 4.71
N GLY A 178 -9.48 23.67 4.61
CA GLY A 178 -10.64 24.52 4.78
C GLY A 178 -10.89 25.39 3.56
N GLU A 179 -10.13 25.18 2.48
CA GLU A 179 -10.21 25.96 1.25
C GLU A 179 -11.03 25.18 0.20
N PRO A 180 -12.24 25.66 -0.13
CA PRO A 180 -13.05 25.05 -1.19
C PRO A 180 -12.28 24.97 -2.52
N PHE A 181 -12.51 23.92 -3.31
CA PHE A 181 -11.86 23.73 -4.60
C PHE A 181 -11.97 24.94 -5.54
N GLU A 182 -13.16 25.58 -5.54
CA GLU A 182 -13.47 26.77 -6.33
C GLU A 182 -12.64 28.00 -5.93
N GLU A 183 -12.07 28.03 -4.72
CA GLU A 183 -11.17 29.09 -4.26
C GLU A 183 -9.70 28.71 -4.46
N LYS A 184 -9.38 27.44 -4.19
CA LYS A 184 -8.03 26.89 -4.27
C LYS A 184 -7.45 26.86 -5.68
N MET A 185 -8.23 26.41 -6.68
CA MET A 185 -7.73 26.33 -8.05
C MET A 185 -7.39 27.69 -8.66
N PRO A 186 -8.25 28.72 -8.57
CA PRO A 186 -7.89 30.05 -9.05
C PRO A 186 -6.63 30.62 -8.38
N ARG A 187 -6.47 30.44 -7.06
CA ARG A 187 -5.28 30.88 -6.33
C ARG A 187 -4.01 30.17 -6.82
N LEU A 188 -4.03 28.84 -6.91
CA LEU A 188 -2.89 28.05 -7.37
C LEU A 188 -2.51 28.37 -8.83
N VAL A 189 -3.50 28.61 -9.70
CA VAL A 189 -3.26 29.04 -11.08
C VAL A 189 -2.63 30.43 -11.13
N ALA A 190 -3.09 31.37 -10.30
CA ALA A 190 -2.49 32.70 -10.19
C ALA A 190 -1.03 32.63 -9.70
N GLU A 191 -0.76 31.81 -8.69
CA GLU A 191 0.59 31.58 -8.16
C GLU A 191 1.51 30.94 -9.20
N LEU A 192 1.04 29.92 -9.93
CA LEU A 192 1.78 29.30 -11.01
C LEU A 192 2.14 30.29 -12.12
N ASN A 193 1.19 31.15 -12.52
CA ASN A 193 1.45 32.18 -13.54
C ASN A 193 2.47 33.22 -13.05
N ALA A 194 2.43 33.61 -11.78
CA ALA A 194 3.44 34.50 -11.20
C ALA A 194 4.84 33.84 -11.22
N GLN A 195 4.92 32.54 -10.90
CA GLN A 195 6.17 31.79 -10.98
C GLN A 195 6.70 31.69 -12.43
N PHE A 196 5.83 31.53 -13.43
CA PHE A 196 6.25 31.58 -14.84
C PHE A 196 6.81 32.94 -15.24
N ALA A 197 6.17 34.04 -14.79
CA ALA A 197 6.65 35.38 -15.08
C ALA A 197 8.04 35.63 -14.46
N GLU A 198 8.24 35.21 -13.21
CA GLU A 198 9.55 35.34 -12.54
C GLU A 198 10.61 34.45 -13.20
N SER A 199 10.24 33.23 -13.60
CA SER A 199 11.13 32.33 -14.36
C SER A 199 11.60 32.96 -15.67
N ALA A 200 10.70 33.55 -16.46
CA ALA A 200 11.05 34.22 -17.72
C ALA A 200 11.95 35.45 -17.50
N LYS A 201 11.75 36.19 -16.41
CA LYS A 201 12.60 37.33 -16.04
C LYS A 201 14.01 36.88 -15.67
N LEU A 202 14.12 35.84 -14.85
CA LEU A 202 15.40 35.25 -14.46
C LEU A 202 16.13 34.67 -15.68
N GLU A 203 15.40 34.00 -16.59
CA GLU A 203 15.97 33.48 -17.84
C GLU A 203 16.57 34.62 -18.69
N LYS A 204 15.86 35.75 -18.84
CA LYS A 204 16.38 36.95 -19.51
C LYS A 204 17.64 37.48 -18.85
N ALA A 205 17.66 37.58 -17.52
CA ALA A 205 18.81 38.07 -16.77
C ALA A 205 20.03 37.15 -16.95
N ILE A 206 19.83 35.83 -16.91
CA ILE A 206 20.88 34.83 -17.16
C ILE A 206 21.45 34.98 -18.58
N LYS A 207 20.58 35.08 -19.61
CA LYS A 207 21.03 35.29 -21.00
C LYS A 207 21.83 36.60 -21.16
N ALA A 208 21.40 37.68 -20.52
CA ALA A 208 22.11 38.96 -20.56
C ALA A 208 23.51 38.85 -19.92
N ASN A 209 23.61 38.19 -18.76
CA ASN A 209 24.88 37.97 -18.08
C ASN A 209 25.83 37.07 -18.90
N LEU A 210 25.33 35.99 -19.50
CA LEU A 210 26.12 35.11 -20.36
C LEU A 210 26.66 35.84 -21.59
N ARG A 211 25.87 36.73 -22.21
CA ARG A 211 26.34 37.62 -23.28
C ARG A 211 27.47 38.54 -22.81
N GLY A 212 27.32 39.15 -21.63
CA GLY A 212 28.35 40.00 -21.03
C GLY A 212 29.67 39.28 -20.73
N LEU A 213 29.62 37.97 -20.47
CA LEU A 213 30.78 37.12 -20.22
C LEU A 213 31.37 36.48 -21.49
N GLY A 214 30.83 36.76 -22.67
CA GLY A 214 31.31 36.22 -23.95
C GLY A 214 30.83 34.81 -24.30
N TYR A 215 29.85 34.27 -23.56
CA TYR A 215 29.28 32.92 -23.77
C TYR A 215 27.83 32.93 -24.28
N GLY A 216 27.27 34.10 -24.59
CA GLY A 216 25.89 34.22 -25.06
C GLY A 216 25.78 33.97 -26.56
N GLY A 217 25.41 32.75 -26.93
CA GLY A 217 24.90 32.43 -28.27
C GLY A 217 23.59 33.13 -28.60
#